data_AF-A0A1F4QX08-F1
#
_entry.id   AF-A0A1F4QX08-F1
#
_cell.length_a   1.000
_cell.length_b   1.000
_cell.length_c   1.000
_cell.angle_alpha   90.00
_cell.angle_beta   90.00
_cell.angle_gamma   90.00
#
_symmetry.space_group_name_H-M   'P 1'
#
loop_
_entity.id
_entity.type
_entity.pdbx_description
1 polymer ?
#
loop_
_entity_poly.entity_id
_entity_poly.type
_entity_poly.pdbx_seq_one_letter_code
_entity_poly.pdbx_strand_id
1 'polypeptide(L)'
;ARAATRRFKTISMWGAFHGASLDTASVGGQQMFRGNIGPLLPGTEHVPPSDPYRCLWGCGGRCDLRCARVVEYVLEQEGDVAAVIAEPVRSTACIPPPDYWRTVREACDRHGALLIFDEIPQSLGRTGRMFACEHFGVVPDILVLGKGLGGGVLPMAAIVARPALDVMADRALGHYTHEKNPVCCAAALATIECIEKDGLVERARTLGERALARMREMMSRHPLIGDVRGLGLLLAIELVRDRVTKEPATDEAEMVMYRALERGLSFKVTAGNVLSLIPPLTITWEELDHALDIIEECIAVVERR
;
A
#
# COMPACT_ATOMS: atom_id res chain seq x y z
N ALA A 1 15.84 13.54 -4.11
CA ALA A 1 14.76 14.55 -4.22
C ALA A 1 15.17 15.93 -3.72
N ARG A 2 15.39 16.12 -2.40
CA ARG A 2 15.74 17.43 -1.82
C ARG A 2 16.93 18.11 -2.49
N ALA A 3 18.03 17.37 -2.68
CA ALA A 3 19.22 17.86 -3.36
C ALA A 3 18.95 18.34 -4.81
N ALA A 4 18.26 17.52 -5.59
CA ALA A 4 17.95 17.82 -6.99
C ALA A 4 17.03 19.05 -7.17
N THR A 5 16.06 19.20 -6.28
CA THR A 5 15.07 20.30 -6.33
C THR A 5 15.51 21.55 -5.58
N ARG A 6 16.53 21.44 -4.70
CA ARG A 6 16.93 22.46 -3.71
C ARG A 6 15.78 22.90 -2.79
N ARG A 7 14.83 21.99 -2.58
CA ARG A 7 13.64 22.14 -1.74
C ARG A 7 13.70 21.12 -0.62
N PHE A 8 12.97 21.32 0.48
CA PHE A 8 13.06 20.42 1.64
C PHE A 8 11.73 19.80 2.06
N LYS A 9 10.59 20.42 1.73
CA LYS A 9 9.30 19.91 2.17
C LYS A 9 8.88 18.67 1.38
N THR A 10 8.02 17.86 1.99
CA THR A 10 7.41 16.68 1.37
C THR A 10 5.92 16.69 1.63
N ILE A 11 5.14 16.21 0.67
CA ILE A 11 3.73 15.88 0.88
C ILE A 11 3.59 14.36 0.93
N SER A 12 2.89 13.85 1.92
CA SER A 12 2.43 12.45 1.97
C SER A 12 0.95 12.40 2.35
N MET A 13 0.43 11.21 2.63
CA MET A 13 -0.98 11.00 2.95
C MET A 13 -1.17 10.60 4.40
N TRP A 14 -2.24 11.08 5.02
CA TRP A 14 -2.69 10.56 6.31
C TRP A 14 -2.89 9.03 6.26
N GLY A 15 -2.45 8.36 7.32
CA GLY A 15 -2.41 6.90 7.44
C GLY A 15 -1.36 6.16 6.60
N ALA A 16 -0.49 6.84 5.85
CA ALA A 16 0.57 6.18 5.06
C ALA A 16 1.65 5.58 5.98
N PHE A 17 2.30 4.50 5.55
CA PHE A 17 3.44 3.95 6.28
C PHE A 17 4.68 3.87 5.37
N HIS A 18 5.68 4.68 5.68
CA HIS A 18 6.94 4.76 4.93
C HIS A 18 8.15 4.26 5.73
N GLY A 19 7.92 3.76 6.96
CA GLY A 19 8.95 3.27 7.86
C GLY A 19 8.72 3.72 9.30
N ALA A 20 9.61 3.28 10.19
CA ALA A 20 9.54 3.51 11.63
C ALA A 20 10.77 4.25 12.20
N SER A 21 11.67 4.74 11.34
CA SER A 21 12.70 5.69 11.76
C SER A 21 12.10 7.09 11.90
N LEU A 22 12.72 7.99 12.67
CA LEU A 22 12.14 9.31 12.96
C LEU A 22 11.80 10.10 11.68
N ASP A 23 12.67 10.07 10.67
CA ASP A 23 12.48 10.70 9.36
C ASP A 23 11.34 10.07 8.56
N THR A 24 11.31 8.74 8.43
CA THR A 24 10.26 8.03 7.67
C THR A 24 8.90 8.05 8.37
N ALA A 25 8.88 7.97 9.70
CA ALA A 25 7.69 8.15 10.51
C ALA A 25 7.16 9.58 10.37
N SER A 26 8.03 10.59 10.28
CA SER A 26 7.64 11.98 9.99
C SER A 26 7.05 12.16 8.60
N VAL A 27 7.55 11.44 7.59
CA VAL A 27 6.98 11.48 6.23
C VAL A 27 5.68 10.68 6.12
N GLY A 28 5.56 9.50 6.74
CA GLY A 28 4.33 8.68 6.76
C GLY A 28 3.15 9.43 7.37
N GLY A 29 2.00 8.80 7.62
CA GLY A 29 0.81 9.44 8.21
C GLY A 29 0.13 8.65 9.33
N GLN A 30 0.71 7.55 9.83
CA GLN A 30 0.06 6.68 10.83
C GLN A 30 0.36 7.10 12.27
N GLN A 31 -0.67 7.47 13.03
CA GLN A 31 -0.54 7.91 14.42
C GLN A 31 0.25 6.94 15.30
N MET A 32 0.10 5.62 15.10
CA MET A 32 0.80 4.58 15.86
C MET A 32 2.34 4.70 15.79
N PHE A 33 2.88 5.22 14.69
CA PHE A 33 4.35 5.31 14.47
C PHE A 33 4.94 6.69 14.76
N ARG A 34 4.11 7.72 14.86
CA ARG A 34 4.55 9.12 15.04
C ARG A 34 4.03 9.79 16.32
N GLY A 35 3.06 9.18 16.99
CA GLY A 35 2.54 9.68 18.26
C GLY A 35 3.57 9.52 19.38
N ASN A 36 3.64 10.49 20.29
CA ASN A 36 4.46 10.46 21.51
C ASN A 36 5.99 10.30 21.31
N ILE A 37 6.51 10.56 20.11
CA ILE A 37 7.96 10.48 19.80
C ILE A 37 8.57 11.82 19.34
N GLY A 38 7.81 12.92 19.45
CA GLY A 38 8.18 14.22 18.90
C GLY A 38 9.37 14.90 19.61
N PRO A 39 9.93 15.96 19.00
CA PRO A 39 9.51 16.60 17.74
C PRO A 39 9.85 15.77 16.50
N LEU A 40 8.97 15.85 15.49
CA LEU A 40 9.14 15.20 14.19
C LEU A 40 9.95 16.10 13.23
N LEU A 41 10.31 15.55 12.06
CA LEU A 41 11.05 16.26 11.02
C LEU A 41 10.23 17.45 10.49
N PRO A 42 10.78 18.69 10.46
CA PRO A 42 10.10 19.83 9.85
C PRO A 42 9.87 19.66 8.34
N GLY A 43 8.81 20.27 7.82
CA GLY A 43 8.48 20.27 6.40
C GLY A 43 7.89 18.96 5.89
N THR A 44 7.21 18.20 6.76
CA THR A 44 6.45 17.01 6.36
C THR A 44 4.96 17.33 6.40
N GLU A 45 4.39 17.62 5.24
CA GLU A 45 2.97 17.92 5.06
C GLU A 45 2.16 16.67 4.71
N HIS A 46 0.88 16.67 5.09
CA HIS A 46 -0.01 15.52 4.91
C HIS A 46 -1.37 15.94 4.35
N VAL A 47 -1.75 15.31 3.24
CA VAL A 47 -3.12 15.43 2.69
C VAL A 47 -3.95 14.20 3.04
N PRO A 48 -5.30 14.29 3.02
CA PRO A 48 -6.13 13.10 3.14
C PRO A 48 -5.91 12.14 1.95
N PRO A 49 -5.82 10.82 2.18
CA PRO A 49 -5.65 9.85 1.10
C PRO A 49 -6.91 9.76 0.21
N SER A 50 -6.76 9.17 -0.97
CA SER A 50 -7.90 8.64 -1.72
C SER A 50 -8.47 7.43 -1.00
N ASP A 51 -9.77 7.47 -0.70
CA ASP A 51 -10.53 6.32 -0.19
C ASP A 51 -11.89 6.26 -0.89
N PRO A 52 -12.08 5.38 -1.89
CA PRO A 52 -13.37 5.26 -2.57
C PRO A 52 -14.49 4.73 -1.67
N TYR A 53 -14.17 3.91 -0.67
CA TYR A 53 -15.17 3.35 0.24
C TYR A 53 -15.62 4.40 1.27
N ARG A 54 -14.69 5.20 1.82
CA ARG A 54 -14.97 6.26 2.79
C ARG A 54 -14.58 7.64 2.25
N CYS A 55 -15.08 7.95 1.06
CA CYS A 55 -14.74 9.19 0.35
C CYS A 55 -15.11 10.43 1.18
N LEU A 56 -14.10 11.13 1.70
CA LEU A 56 -14.26 12.35 2.53
C LEU A 56 -15.01 13.49 1.82
N TRP A 57 -15.03 13.44 0.48
CA TRP A 57 -15.65 14.45 -0.37
C TRP A 57 -17.08 14.07 -0.78
N GLY A 58 -17.54 12.85 -0.46
CA GLY A 58 -18.91 12.42 -0.72
C GLY A 58 -19.29 12.42 -2.20
N CYS A 59 -18.40 11.97 -3.10
CA CYS A 59 -18.59 12.08 -4.57
C CYS A 59 -19.75 11.25 -5.16
N GLY A 60 -20.66 10.68 -4.34
CA GLY A 60 -21.97 10.20 -4.79
C GLY A 60 -21.99 9.17 -5.94
N GLY A 61 -20.94 8.36 -6.08
CA GLY A 61 -20.85 7.31 -7.10
C GLY A 61 -19.98 7.65 -8.33
N ARG A 62 -19.66 8.92 -8.60
CA ARG A 62 -18.68 9.30 -9.62
C ARG A 62 -17.60 10.18 -9.01
N CYS A 63 -16.38 9.66 -8.91
CA CYS A 63 -15.26 10.42 -8.36
C CYS A 63 -14.92 11.61 -9.28
N ASP A 64 -14.86 12.80 -8.69
CA ASP A 64 -14.45 14.05 -9.35
C ASP A 64 -12.98 14.41 -9.06
N LEU A 65 -12.22 13.49 -8.45
CA LEU A 65 -10.81 13.64 -8.12
C LEU A 65 -10.50 14.87 -7.23
N ARG A 66 -11.46 15.36 -6.43
CA ARG A 66 -11.19 16.42 -5.43
C ARG A 66 -10.04 16.05 -4.50
N CYS A 67 -9.93 14.78 -4.13
CA CYS A 67 -8.80 14.25 -3.35
C CYS A 67 -7.44 14.45 -4.03
N ALA A 68 -7.34 14.33 -5.35
CA ALA A 68 -6.09 14.58 -6.09
C ALA A 68 -5.78 16.07 -6.18
N ARG A 69 -6.80 16.91 -6.40
CA ARG A 69 -6.67 18.38 -6.50
C ARG A 69 -6.22 19.04 -5.19
N VAL A 70 -6.51 18.42 -4.05
CA VAL A 70 -5.96 18.87 -2.76
C VAL A 70 -4.43 18.77 -2.73
N VAL A 71 -3.83 17.79 -3.41
CA VAL A 71 -2.35 17.69 -3.51
C VAL A 71 -1.80 18.91 -4.24
N GLU A 72 -2.41 19.29 -5.36
CA GLU A 72 -2.03 20.49 -6.12
C GLU A 72 -2.19 21.77 -5.30
N TYR A 73 -3.32 21.92 -4.60
CA TYR A 73 -3.53 23.06 -3.72
C TYR A 73 -2.41 23.19 -2.66
N VAL A 74 -1.99 22.10 -2.02
CA VAL A 74 -0.90 22.15 -1.04
C VAL A 74 0.46 22.45 -1.72
N LEU A 75 0.71 21.89 -2.92
CA LEU A 75 1.91 22.23 -3.70
C LEU A 75 1.99 23.74 -3.99
N GLU A 76 0.85 24.38 -4.33
CA GLU A 76 0.74 25.82 -4.56
C GLU A 76 1.03 26.64 -3.29
N GLN A 77 0.45 26.26 -2.16
CA GLN A 77 0.58 27.04 -0.91
C GLN A 77 1.97 26.92 -0.28
N GLU A 78 2.58 25.74 -0.34
CA GLU A 78 3.88 25.49 0.29
C GLU A 78 5.05 26.08 -0.52
N GLY A 79 5.02 25.96 -1.86
CA GLY A 79 6.01 26.54 -2.78
C GLY A 79 7.41 25.90 -2.80
N ASP A 80 7.84 25.24 -1.73
CA ASP A 80 9.17 24.62 -1.55
C ASP A 80 9.10 23.11 -1.27
N VAL A 81 8.12 22.44 -1.90
CA VAL A 81 7.96 20.99 -1.87
C VAL A 81 8.92 20.31 -2.84
N ALA A 82 9.75 19.42 -2.30
CA ALA A 82 10.70 18.61 -3.04
C ALA A 82 10.05 17.36 -3.65
N ALA A 83 9.11 16.75 -2.93
CA ALA A 83 8.48 15.50 -3.38
C ALA A 83 7.08 15.26 -2.80
N VAL A 84 6.24 14.61 -3.60
CA VAL A 84 5.05 13.88 -3.15
C VAL A 84 5.44 12.42 -2.98
N ILE A 85 5.22 11.84 -1.79
CA ILE A 85 5.66 10.49 -1.41
C ILE A 85 4.44 9.67 -1.01
N ALA A 86 4.19 8.56 -1.72
CA ALA A 86 3.00 7.77 -1.50
C ALA A 86 3.14 6.29 -1.88
N GLU A 87 2.33 5.44 -1.25
CA GLU A 87 2.05 4.10 -1.76
C GLU A 87 1.02 4.21 -2.91
N PRO A 88 1.25 3.63 -4.11
CA PRO A 88 0.29 3.73 -5.24
C PRO A 88 -1.08 3.11 -4.93
N VAL A 89 -1.07 2.00 -4.21
CA VAL A 89 -2.23 1.38 -3.57
C VAL A 89 -1.95 1.47 -2.06
N ARG A 90 -2.89 1.25 -1.15
CA ARG A 90 -2.55 1.14 0.29
C ARG A 90 -2.56 -0.33 0.73
N SER A 91 -1.83 -0.65 1.80
CA SER A 91 -1.82 -2.00 2.40
C SER A 91 -3.21 -2.57 2.76
N THR A 92 -4.23 -1.73 2.96
CA THR A 92 -5.64 -2.14 3.14
C THR A 92 -6.37 -2.43 1.81
N ALA A 93 -5.61 -2.66 0.73
CA ALA A 93 -6.09 -2.76 -0.65
C ALA A 93 -6.98 -1.57 -1.07
N CYS A 94 -6.75 -0.38 -0.50
CA CYS A 94 -7.43 0.83 -0.94
C CYS A 94 -6.83 1.27 -2.29
N ILE A 95 -7.62 1.11 -3.35
CA ILE A 95 -7.22 1.37 -4.73
C ILE A 95 -7.76 2.75 -5.11
N PRO A 96 -6.90 3.73 -5.44
CA PRO A 96 -7.38 5.03 -5.88
C PRO A 96 -8.07 4.93 -7.24
N PRO A 97 -8.96 5.90 -7.59
CA PRO A 97 -9.52 5.99 -8.94
C PRO A 97 -8.42 6.01 -10.01
N PRO A 98 -8.65 5.42 -11.20
CA PRO A 98 -7.61 5.29 -12.23
C PRO A 98 -6.88 6.60 -12.59
N ASP A 99 -7.60 7.72 -12.60
CA ASP A 99 -7.06 9.03 -12.98
C ASP A 99 -6.43 9.82 -11.81
N TYR A 100 -6.50 9.29 -10.58
CA TYR A 100 -5.97 9.96 -9.38
C TYR A 100 -4.47 10.25 -9.53
N TRP A 101 -3.67 9.21 -9.83
CA TRP A 101 -2.22 9.37 -9.93
C TRP A 101 -1.81 10.17 -11.16
N ARG A 102 -2.56 10.12 -12.26
CA ARG A 102 -2.30 10.98 -13.42
C ARG A 102 -2.46 12.45 -13.04
N THR A 103 -3.54 12.78 -12.32
CA THR A 103 -3.77 14.15 -11.82
C THR A 103 -2.65 14.62 -10.88
N VAL A 104 -2.22 13.76 -9.94
CA VAL A 104 -1.12 14.08 -9.02
C VAL A 104 0.22 14.23 -9.75
N ARG A 105 0.52 13.37 -10.73
CA ARG A 105 1.73 13.46 -11.56
C ARG A 105 1.79 14.78 -12.31
N GLU A 106 0.70 15.17 -12.97
CA GLU A 106 0.64 16.43 -13.70
C GLU A 106 0.80 17.64 -12.77
N ALA A 107 0.25 17.59 -11.56
CA ALA A 107 0.49 18.62 -10.55
C ALA A 107 1.97 18.66 -10.12
N CYS A 108 2.60 17.50 -9.88
CA CYS A 108 4.03 17.44 -9.57
C CYS A 108 4.87 18.08 -10.68
N ASP A 109 4.54 17.82 -11.96
CA ASP A 109 5.21 18.41 -13.12
C ASP A 109 5.07 19.94 -13.17
N ARG A 110 3.85 20.46 -12.98
CA ARG A 110 3.59 21.91 -12.97
C ARG A 110 4.36 22.63 -11.86
N HIS A 111 4.45 22.02 -10.68
CA HIS A 111 5.07 22.64 -9.50
C HIS A 111 6.56 22.32 -9.35
N GLY A 112 7.13 21.45 -10.18
CA GLY A 112 8.53 21.01 -10.08
C GLY A 112 8.82 20.14 -8.85
N ALA A 113 7.80 19.51 -8.28
CA ALA A 113 7.96 18.51 -7.23
C ALA A 113 8.21 17.13 -7.88
N LEU A 114 8.99 16.27 -7.22
CA LEU A 114 9.18 14.90 -7.69
C LEU A 114 8.07 13.98 -7.18
N LEU A 115 7.69 12.98 -7.98
CA LEU A 115 6.79 11.92 -7.54
C LEU A 115 7.60 10.70 -7.08
N ILE A 116 7.41 10.28 -5.83
CA ILE A 116 8.04 9.10 -5.26
C ILE A 116 6.97 8.07 -4.93
N PHE A 117 7.09 6.88 -5.51
CA PHE A 117 6.25 5.76 -5.14
C PHE A 117 6.97 4.80 -4.21
N ASP A 118 6.38 4.61 -3.02
CA ASP A 118 6.73 3.55 -2.09
C ASP A 118 5.98 2.28 -2.48
N GLU A 119 6.68 1.39 -3.17
CA GLU A 119 6.13 0.11 -3.59
C GLU A 119 6.65 -1.07 -2.76
N ILE A 120 7.23 -0.81 -1.59
CA ILE A 120 7.74 -1.83 -0.68
C ILE A 120 6.70 -2.96 -0.44
N PRO A 121 5.41 -2.70 -0.15
CA PRO A 121 4.41 -3.75 0.02
C PRO A 121 3.81 -4.34 -1.28
N GLN A 122 3.93 -3.66 -2.42
CA GLN A 122 2.99 -3.82 -3.54
C GLN A 122 3.63 -4.17 -4.88
N SER A 123 4.94 -4.03 -4.99
CA SER A 123 5.73 -4.42 -6.15
C SER A 123 5.93 -5.95 -6.20
N LEU A 124 6.75 -6.38 -7.17
CA LEU A 124 7.24 -7.74 -7.33
C LEU A 124 6.09 -8.75 -7.55
N GLY A 125 5.10 -8.38 -8.36
CA GLY A 125 4.00 -9.26 -8.76
C GLY A 125 2.81 -9.26 -7.81
N ARG A 126 2.91 -8.67 -6.61
CA ARG A 126 1.85 -8.67 -5.59
C ARG A 126 0.49 -8.25 -6.13
N THR A 127 0.46 -7.19 -6.94
CA THR A 127 -0.79 -6.60 -7.47
C THR A 127 -1.22 -7.18 -8.81
N GLY A 128 -0.59 -8.27 -9.29
CA GLY A 128 -0.81 -8.79 -10.65
C GLY A 128 -0.08 -7.98 -11.74
N ARG A 129 0.83 -7.10 -11.34
CA ARG A 129 1.80 -6.35 -12.15
C ARG A 129 3.17 -6.39 -11.46
N MET A 130 4.26 -6.17 -12.20
CA MET A 130 5.58 -6.14 -11.58
C MET A 130 5.70 -4.94 -10.63
N PHE A 131 5.18 -3.79 -11.05
CA PHE A 131 5.07 -2.59 -10.22
C PHE A 131 3.60 -2.13 -10.17
N ALA A 132 3.14 -1.72 -8.99
CA ALA A 132 1.78 -1.25 -8.78
C ALA A 132 1.46 0.02 -9.58
N CYS A 133 2.46 0.87 -9.83
CA CYS A 133 2.31 2.07 -10.65
C CYS A 133 1.88 1.79 -12.10
N GLU A 134 2.14 0.59 -12.63
CA GLU A 134 1.70 0.15 -13.96
C GLU A 134 0.18 0.14 -14.11
N HIS A 135 -0.57 -0.11 -13.04
CA HIS A 135 -2.05 -0.08 -13.06
C HIS A 135 -2.61 1.31 -13.36
N PHE A 136 -1.83 2.37 -13.15
CA PHE A 136 -2.27 3.76 -13.29
C PHE A 136 -1.63 4.48 -14.49
N GLY A 137 -0.70 3.82 -15.20
CA GLY A 137 0.01 4.42 -16.32
C GLY A 137 0.88 5.62 -15.93
N VAL A 138 1.38 5.63 -14.69
CA VAL A 138 2.22 6.73 -14.16
C VAL A 138 3.59 6.19 -13.77
N VAL A 139 4.64 6.79 -14.32
CA VAL A 139 6.03 6.46 -13.97
C VAL A 139 6.54 7.49 -12.94
N PRO A 140 6.89 7.07 -11.71
CA PRO A 140 7.43 7.99 -10.71
C PRO A 140 8.87 8.42 -11.07
N ASP A 141 9.36 9.46 -10.39
CA ASP A 141 10.76 9.89 -10.51
C ASP A 141 11.70 9.02 -9.68
N ILE A 142 11.17 8.50 -8.57
CA ILE A 142 11.85 7.56 -7.67
C ILE A 142 10.87 6.47 -7.27
N LEU A 143 11.32 5.23 -7.29
CA LEU A 143 10.59 4.05 -6.82
C LEU A 143 11.35 3.41 -5.65
N VAL A 144 10.64 3.12 -4.56
CA VAL A 144 11.21 2.49 -3.37
C VAL A 144 10.75 1.03 -3.28
N LEU A 145 11.71 0.13 -3.10
CA LEU A 145 11.52 -1.33 -3.04
C LEU A 145 12.06 -1.89 -1.72
N GLY A 146 11.48 -3.00 -1.29
CA GLY A 146 11.85 -3.69 -0.06
C GLY A 146 11.07 -4.99 0.10
N LYS A 147 10.89 -5.45 1.34
CA LYS A 147 10.09 -6.64 1.72
C LYS A 147 10.36 -7.86 0.81
N GLY A 148 9.51 -8.05 -0.21
CA GLY A 148 9.62 -9.15 -1.16
C GLY A 148 10.95 -9.17 -1.92
N LEU A 149 11.66 -8.04 -2.01
CA LEU A 149 12.91 -7.95 -2.78
C LEU A 149 13.97 -8.95 -2.30
N GLY A 150 14.06 -9.27 -1.01
CA GLY A 150 14.97 -10.30 -0.50
C GLY A 150 14.34 -11.69 -0.38
N GLY A 151 13.28 -11.98 -1.14
CA GLY A 151 12.55 -13.25 -1.10
C GLY A 151 11.74 -13.46 0.19
N GLY A 152 11.55 -12.40 1.00
CA GLY A 152 10.96 -12.48 2.33
C GLY A 152 11.90 -13.08 3.40
N VAL A 153 13.14 -13.41 3.04
CA VAL A 153 14.12 -14.03 3.95
C VAL A 153 15.26 -13.08 4.28
N LEU A 154 15.84 -12.42 3.28
CA LEU A 154 16.97 -11.51 3.48
C LEU A 154 16.54 -10.04 3.50
N PRO A 155 17.16 -9.20 4.36
CA PRO A 155 16.89 -7.78 4.37
C PRO A 155 17.51 -7.13 3.13
N MET A 156 16.65 -6.77 2.18
CA MET A 156 17.04 -6.03 0.98
C MET A 156 16.01 -4.95 0.69
N ALA A 157 16.51 -3.75 0.42
CA ALA A 157 15.73 -2.60 -0.03
C ALA A 157 16.50 -1.89 -1.15
N ALA A 158 15.77 -1.18 -2.01
CA ALA A 158 16.38 -0.42 -3.10
C ALA A 158 15.61 0.87 -3.34
N ILE A 159 16.35 1.87 -3.81
CA ILE A 159 15.80 3.11 -4.35
C ILE A 159 16.20 3.15 -5.82
N VAL A 160 15.22 3.11 -6.70
CA VAL A 160 15.40 3.21 -8.14
C VAL A 160 15.03 4.63 -8.55
N ALA A 161 15.95 5.36 -9.14
CA ALA A 161 15.75 6.77 -9.49
C ALA A 161 16.12 7.03 -10.95
N ARG A 162 15.50 8.06 -11.55
CA ARG A 162 15.93 8.56 -12.87
C ARG A 162 17.40 9.00 -12.80
N PRO A 163 18.23 8.75 -13.83
CA PRO A 163 19.65 9.11 -13.82
C PRO A 163 19.91 10.60 -13.54
N ALA A 164 19.03 11.50 -14.00
CA ALA A 164 19.15 12.93 -13.76
C ALA A 164 19.03 13.34 -12.28
N LEU A 165 18.62 12.42 -11.39
CA LEU A 165 18.55 12.66 -9.95
C LEU A 165 19.84 12.25 -9.21
N ASP A 166 20.80 11.65 -9.89
CA ASP A 166 22.12 11.34 -9.36
C ASP A 166 23.01 12.60 -9.38
N VAL A 167 22.73 13.51 -8.45
CA VAL A 167 23.35 14.85 -8.38
C VAL A 167 24.23 15.04 -7.14
N MET A 168 24.50 13.96 -6.41
CA MET A 168 25.17 14.00 -5.09
C MET A 168 26.46 13.17 -5.07
N ALA A 169 27.17 13.10 -6.21
CA ALA A 169 28.41 12.33 -6.33
C ALA A 169 29.51 12.79 -5.35
N ASP A 170 29.44 14.03 -4.85
CA ASP A 170 30.36 14.63 -3.89
C ASP A 170 29.92 14.45 -2.42
N ARG A 171 28.81 13.77 -2.13
CA ARG A 171 28.22 13.67 -0.79
C ARG A 171 27.66 12.28 -0.48
N ALA A 172 27.88 11.80 0.74
CA ALA A 172 27.22 10.59 1.22
C ALA A 172 25.75 10.88 1.62
N LEU A 173 24.79 10.19 0.99
CA LEU A 173 23.36 10.25 1.33
C LEU A 173 22.94 9.27 2.44
N GLY A 174 23.86 8.39 2.82
CA GLY A 174 23.71 7.34 3.81
C GLY A 174 24.93 6.43 3.72
N HIS A 175 25.32 5.83 4.84
CA HIS A 175 26.38 4.82 4.87
C HIS A 175 25.97 3.73 5.86
N TYR A 176 25.61 2.57 5.33
CA TYR A 176 25.17 1.44 6.14
C TYR A 176 26.12 0.27 5.93
N THR A 177 26.64 -0.33 7.01
CA THR A 177 27.59 -1.46 6.95
C THR A 177 27.11 -2.63 6.08
N HIS A 178 25.79 -2.82 6.01
CA HIS A 178 25.16 -3.90 5.27
C HIS A 178 24.52 -3.46 3.95
N GLU A 179 24.71 -2.22 3.50
CA GLU A 179 24.26 -1.82 2.17
C GLU A 179 25.01 -2.62 1.09
N LYS A 180 24.32 -2.92 -0.03
CA LYS A 180 24.91 -3.63 -1.19
C LYS A 180 25.52 -4.99 -0.82
N ASN A 181 25.01 -5.64 0.23
CA ASN A 181 25.48 -6.96 0.67
C ASN A 181 25.35 -7.98 -0.48
N PRO A 182 26.43 -8.66 -0.90
CA PRO A 182 26.40 -9.55 -2.06
C PRO A 182 25.47 -10.75 -1.90
N VAL A 183 25.27 -11.25 -0.68
CA VAL A 183 24.33 -12.34 -0.37
C VAL A 183 22.89 -11.85 -0.52
N CYS A 184 22.58 -10.65 -0.01
CA CYS A 184 21.26 -10.03 -0.22
C CYS A 184 20.99 -9.75 -1.70
N CYS A 185 21.99 -9.29 -2.46
CA CYS A 185 21.89 -9.09 -3.90
C CYS A 185 21.60 -10.40 -4.64
N ALA A 186 22.28 -11.50 -4.29
CA ALA A 186 22.03 -12.81 -4.88
C ALA A 186 20.60 -13.31 -4.61
N ALA A 187 20.11 -13.15 -3.37
CA ALA A 187 18.72 -13.49 -3.03
C ALA A 187 17.71 -12.63 -3.80
N ALA A 188 18.00 -11.35 -4.01
CA ALA A 188 17.14 -10.47 -4.79
C ALA A 188 17.06 -10.86 -6.26
N LEU A 189 18.21 -11.18 -6.88
CA LEU A 189 18.25 -11.69 -8.24
C LEU A 189 17.48 -13.00 -8.37
N ALA A 190 17.69 -13.95 -7.45
CA ALA A 190 16.95 -15.22 -7.44
C ALA A 190 15.44 -15.02 -7.26
N THR A 191 15.03 -14.04 -6.45
CA THR A 191 13.61 -13.72 -6.24
C THR A 191 12.97 -13.17 -7.52
N ILE A 192 13.64 -12.22 -8.18
CA ILE A 192 13.17 -11.66 -9.46
C ILE A 192 13.07 -12.77 -10.52
N GLU A 193 14.12 -13.61 -10.62
CA GLU A 193 14.16 -14.74 -11.54
C GLU A 193 13.01 -15.74 -11.30
N CYS A 194 12.71 -16.07 -10.04
CA CYS A 194 11.56 -16.93 -9.69
C CYS A 194 10.22 -16.29 -10.10
N ILE A 195 10.03 -15.00 -9.81
CA ILE A 195 8.80 -14.28 -10.21
C ILE A 195 8.58 -14.34 -11.73
N GLU A 196 9.64 -14.15 -12.51
CA GLU A 196 9.60 -14.16 -13.97
C GLU A 196 9.41 -15.57 -14.53
N LYS A 197 10.25 -16.54 -14.11
CA LYS A 197 10.24 -17.91 -14.65
C LYS A 197 8.98 -18.68 -14.31
N ASP A 198 8.47 -18.52 -13.09
CA ASP A 198 7.30 -19.26 -12.60
C ASP A 198 5.98 -18.53 -12.93
N GLY A 199 6.04 -17.39 -13.64
CA GLY A 199 4.86 -16.64 -14.07
C GLY A 199 4.04 -16.09 -12.90
N LEU A 200 4.69 -15.72 -11.78
CA LEU A 200 4.00 -15.40 -10.53
C LEU A 200 3.14 -14.13 -10.61
N VAL A 201 3.48 -13.20 -11.50
CA VAL A 201 2.69 -11.99 -11.76
C VAL A 201 1.30 -12.36 -12.31
N GLU A 202 1.27 -13.19 -13.34
CA GLU A 202 0.04 -13.61 -14.01
C GLU A 202 -0.79 -14.54 -13.11
N ARG A 203 -0.10 -15.41 -12.34
CA ARG A 203 -0.73 -16.21 -11.30
C ARG A 203 -1.42 -15.34 -10.26
N ALA A 204 -0.75 -14.32 -9.75
CA ALA A 204 -1.33 -13.41 -8.75
C ALA A 204 -2.56 -12.69 -9.29
N ARG A 205 -2.53 -12.26 -10.56
CA ARG A 205 -3.69 -11.66 -11.25
C ARG A 205 -4.87 -12.62 -11.29
N THR A 206 -4.65 -13.84 -11.80
CA THR A 206 -5.71 -14.86 -11.98
C THR A 206 -6.32 -15.32 -10.66
N LEU A 207 -5.48 -15.63 -9.66
CA LEU A 207 -5.96 -16.05 -8.34
C LEU A 207 -6.67 -14.91 -7.61
N GLY A 208 -6.16 -13.68 -7.74
CA GLY A 208 -6.79 -12.49 -7.18
C GLY A 208 -8.21 -12.25 -7.71
N GLU A 209 -8.39 -12.35 -9.03
CA GLU A 209 -9.71 -12.24 -9.68
C GLU A 209 -10.69 -13.30 -9.17
N ARG A 210 -10.22 -14.56 -9.06
CA ARG A 210 -11.03 -15.68 -8.56
C ARG A 210 -11.41 -15.50 -7.09
N ALA A 211 -10.46 -15.11 -6.24
CA ALA A 211 -10.71 -14.82 -4.83
C ALA A 211 -11.67 -13.64 -4.64
N LEU A 212 -11.54 -12.58 -5.45
CA LEU A 212 -12.47 -11.44 -5.41
C LEU A 212 -13.90 -11.83 -5.76
N ALA A 213 -14.10 -12.74 -6.72
CA ALA A 213 -15.42 -13.28 -7.00
C ALA A 213 -16.00 -14.01 -5.78
N ARG A 214 -15.22 -14.93 -5.18
CA ARG A 214 -15.62 -15.67 -3.96
C ARG A 214 -15.93 -14.75 -2.78
N MET A 215 -15.09 -13.74 -2.52
CA MET A 215 -15.30 -12.76 -1.45
C MET A 215 -16.57 -11.92 -1.66
N ARG A 216 -16.95 -11.61 -2.91
CA ARG A 216 -18.24 -10.94 -3.22
C ARG A 216 -19.44 -11.85 -2.93
N GLU A 217 -19.32 -13.15 -3.16
CA GLU A 217 -20.34 -14.13 -2.78
C GLU A 217 -20.44 -14.32 -1.26
N MET A 218 -19.34 -14.21 -0.52
CA MET A 218 -19.36 -14.14 0.95
C MET A 218 -20.07 -12.86 1.39
N MET A 219 -19.72 -11.72 0.78
CA MET A 219 -20.34 -10.42 1.09
C MET A 219 -21.85 -10.41 0.84
N SER A 220 -22.39 -11.13 -0.15
CA SER A 220 -23.84 -11.18 -0.35
C SER A 220 -24.59 -11.95 0.75
N ARG A 221 -23.90 -12.82 1.50
CA ARG A 221 -24.48 -13.68 2.55
C ARG A 221 -24.20 -13.20 3.98
N HIS A 222 -23.09 -12.47 4.18
CA HIS A 222 -22.62 -12.05 5.50
C HIS A 222 -22.76 -10.54 5.69
N PRO A 223 -23.78 -10.05 6.43
CA PRO A 223 -24.00 -8.61 6.64
C PRO A 223 -22.80 -7.89 7.23
N LEU A 224 -21.97 -8.59 8.03
CA LEU A 224 -20.78 -8.02 8.65
C LEU A 224 -19.73 -7.59 7.62
N ILE A 225 -19.72 -8.18 6.42
CA ILE A 225 -18.81 -7.76 5.34
C ILE A 225 -19.37 -6.50 4.69
N GLY A 226 -18.68 -5.38 4.88
CA GLY A 226 -19.05 -4.07 4.34
C GLY A 226 -18.48 -3.78 2.96
N ASP A 227 -17.26 -4.24 2.69
CA ASP A 227 -16.58 -4.06 1.42
C ASP A 227 -15.56 -5.18 1.16
N VAL A 228 -15.35 -5.51 -0.11
CA VAL A 228 -14.33 -6.45 -0.58
C VAL A 228 -13.60 -5.84 -1.77
N ARG A 229 -12.26 -5.82 -1.69
CA ARG A 229 -11.42 -5.12 -2.68
C ARG A 229 -10.07 -5.77 -2.81
N GLY A 230 -9.43 -5.57 -3.96
CA GLY A 230 -8.11 -6.12 -4.20
C GLY A 230 -7.56 -5.88 -5.60
N LEU A 231 -6.24 -6.02 -5.71
CA LEU A 231 -5.48 -6.09 -6.96
C LEU A 231 -4.50 -7.25 -6.83
N GLY A 232 -4.56 -8.21 -7.76
CA GLY A 232 -3.81 -9.46 -7.64
C GLY A 232 -4.03 -10.12 -6.27
N LEU A 233 -2.96 -10.53 -5.60
CA LEU A 233 -3.00 -11.14 -4.26
C LEU A 233 -2.80 -10.10 -3.14
N LEU A 234 -3.11 -8.83 -3.39
CA LEU A 234 -3.36 -7.83 -2.34
C LEU A 234 -4.87 -7.72 -2.17
N LEU A 235 -5.40 -8.45 -1.19
CA LEU A 235 -6.84 -8.62 -0.99
C LEU A 235 -7.25 -8.08 0.38
N ALA A 236 -8.47 -7.57 0.49
CA ALA A 236 -9.03 -7.10 1.76
C ALA A 236 -10.52 -7.38 1.88
N ILE A 237 -10.93 -7.74 3.09
CA ILE A 237 -12.33 -7.81 3.53
C ILE A 237 -12.48 -6.81 4.67
N GLU A 238 -13.33 -5.80 4.50
CA GLU A 238 -13.61 -4.82 5.54
C GLU A 238 -14.91 -5.15 6.27
N LEU A 239 -14.82 -5.29 7.60
CA LEU A 239 -15.97 -5.59 8.43
C LEU A 239 -16.61 -4.33 9.00
N VAL A 240 -17.92 -4.22 8.91
CA VAL A 240 -18.71 -3.09 9.43
C VAL A 240 -19.97 -3.60 10.11
N ARG A 241 -20.43 -2.89 11.14
CA ARG A 241 -21.68 -3.22 11.85
C ARG A 241 -22.92 -2.84 11.05
N ASP A 242 -22.79 -1.83 10.21
CA ASP A 242 -23.84 -1.38 9.29
C ASP A 242 -23.22 -0.88 7.98
N ARG A 243 -23.80 -1.29 6.84
CA ARG A 243 -23.25 -0.98 5.50
C ARG A 243 -23.52 0.45 5.04
N VAL A 244 -24.50 1.12 5.64
CA VAL A 244 -24.87 2.50 5.33
C VAL A 244 -23.98 3.47 6.11
N THR A 245 -23.91 3.31 7.43
CA THR A 245 -23.07 4.13 8.31
C THR A 245 -21.59 3.77 8.16
N LYS A 246 -21.30 2.53 7.74
CA LYS A 246 -19.97 1.95 7.64
C LYS A 246 -19.26 1.95 9.00
N GLU A 247 -19.99 1.85 10.11
CA GLU A 247 -19.40 1.78 11.44
C GLU A 247 -18.42 0.59 11.52
N PRO A 248 -17.12 0.81 11.81
CA PRO A 248 -16.13 -0.26 11.86
C PRO A 248 -16.49 -1.35 12.88
N ALA A 249 -16.45 -2.62 12.46
CA ALA A 249 -16.65 -3.77 13.33
C ALA A 249 -15.30 -4.26 13.90
N THR A 250 -14.68 -3.44 14.74
CA THR A 250 -13.31 -3.65 15.24
C THR A 250 -13.20 -4.89 16.12
N ASP A 251 -14.11 -5.05 17.08
CA ASP A 251 -14.08 -6.19 18.02
C ASP A 251 -14.37 -7.50 17.26
N GLU A 252 -15.29 -7.45 16.31
CA GLU A 252 -15.66 -8.57 15.47
C GLU A 252 -14.51 -9.00 14.56
N ALA A 253 -13.79 -8.05 13.95
CA ALA A 253 -12.60 -8.35 13.14
C ALA A 253 -11.49 -8.99 13.97
N GLU A 254 -11.25 -8.52 15.20
CA GLU A 254 -10.31 -9.14 16.12
C GLU A 254 -10.73 -10.57 16.51
N MET A 255 -12.01 -10.79 16.80
CA MET A 255 -12.54 -12.13 17.08
C MET A 255 -12.38 -13.08 15.88
N VAL A 256 -12.67 -12.61 14.66
CA VAL A 256 -12.48 -13.40 13.44
C VAL A 256 -11.01 -13.77 13.27
N MET A 257 -10.09 -12.84 13.50
CA MET A 257 -8.64 -13.08 13.42
C MET A 257 -8.16 -14.17 14.38
N TYR A 258 -8.53 -14.08 15.68
CA TYR A 258 -8.12 -15.10 16.65
C TYR A 258 -8.74 -16.46 16.37
N ARG A 259 -10.01 -16.52 15.95
CA ARG A 259 -10.66 -17.79 15.59
C ARG A 259 -10.07 -18.44 14.34
N ALA A 260 -9.68 -17.62 13.35
CA ALA A 260 -8.99 -18.12 12.17
C ALA A 260 -7.61 -18.69 12.56
N LEU A 261 -6.90 -18.03 13.48
CA LEU A 261 -5.62 -18.50 14.00
C LEU A 261 -5.77 -19.84 14.74
N GLU A 262 -6.82 -20.01 15.56
CA GLU A 262 -7.15 -21.30 16.22
C GLU A 262 -7.39 -22.43 15.21
N ARG A 263 -7.80 -22.08 13.98
CA ARG A 263 -8.03 -23.00 12.86
C ARG A 263 -6.82 -23.13 11.91
N GLY A 264 -5.68 -22.55 12.28
CA GLY A 264 -4.43 -22.66 11.51
C GLY A 264 -4.27 -21.61 10.39
N LEU A 265 -5.13 -20.60 10.32
CA LEU A 265 -5.02 -19.52 9.33
C LEU A 265 -4.50 -18.23 9.97
N SER A 266 -3.37 -17.73 9.46
CA SER A 266 -2.80 -16.45 9.90
C SER A 266 -3.04 -15.34 8.88
N PHE A 267 -3.55 -14.21 9.36
CA PHE A 267 -3.62 -12.95 8.62
C PHE A 267 -3.55 -11.77 9.60
N LYS A 268 -3.54 -10.55 9.08
CA LYS A 268 -3.51 -9.32 9.88
C LYS A 268 -4.82 -8.55 9.78
N VAL A 269 -5.28 -7.98 10.90
CA VAL A 269 -6.27 -6.90 10.88
C VAL A 269 -5.55 -5.55 10.82
N THR A 270 -5.91 -4.74 9.81
CA THR A 270 -5.36 -3.38 9.60
C THR A 270 -6.49 -2.36 9.76
N ALA A 271 -6.16 -1.15 10.21
CA ALA A 271 -7.12 -0.06 10.47
C ALA A 271 -8.25 -0.42 11.46
N GLY A 272 -8.10 -1.50 12.24
CA GLY A 272 -9.06 -1.96 13.24
C GLY A 272 -10.05 -3.00 12.73
N ASN A 273 -10.50 -2.91 11.48
CA ASN A 273 -11.62 -3.73 10.97
C ASN A 273 -11.37 -4.34 9.57
N VAL A 274 -10.18 -4.20 9.00
CA VAL A 274 -9.86 -4.70 7.66
C VAL A 274 -8.99 -5.96 7.75
N LEU A 275 -9.56 -7.11 7.39
CA LEU A 275 -8.80 -8.36 7.21
C LEU A 275 -7.91 -8.18 5.98
N SER A 276 -6.61 -8.07 6.20
CA SER A 276 -5.60 -7.86 5.15
C SER A 276 -5.05 -9.22 4.72
N LEU A 277 -5.44 -9.67 3.53
CA LEU A 277 -5.15 -10.99 3.00
C LEU A 277 -4.07 -10.87 1.92
N ILE A 278 -2.83 -11.22 2.30
CA ILE A 278 -1.64 -11.02 1.47
C ILE A 278 -0.83 -12.33 1.41
N PRO A 279 -1.37 -13.41 0.80
CA PRO A 279 -0.73 -14.73 0.80
C PRO A 279 0.56 -14.74 -0.05
N PRO A 280 1.45 -15.75 0.08
CA PRO A 280 2.56 -15.93 -0.84
C PRO A 280 2.09 -15.99 -2.30
N LEU A 281 2.90 -15.51 -3.26
CA LEU A 281 2.52 -15.55 -4.68
C LEU A 281 2.43 -16.98 -5.23
N THR A 282 3.06 -17.93 -4.53
CA THR A 282 3.06 -19.35 -4.84
C THR A 282 1.79 -20.08 -4.37
N ILE A 283 0.94 -19.45 -3.55
CA ILE A 283 -0.29 -20.07 -3.02
C ILE A 283 -1.13 -20.69 -4.15
N THR A 284 -1.69 -21.88 -3.91
CA THR A 284 -2.61 -22.56 -4.82
C THR A 284 -4.03 -22.02 -4.69
N TRP A 285 -4.89 -22.33 -5.67
CA TRP A 285 -6.30 -22.00 -5.50
C TRP A 285 -6.89 -22.77 -4.33
N GLU A 286 -6.56 -24.06 -4.21
CA GLU A 286 -7.06 -24.95 -3.18
C GLU A 286 -6.75 -24.42 -1.78
N GLU A 287 -5.52 -23.96 -1.55
CA GLU A 287 -5.12 -23.32 -0.29
C GLU A 287 -5.82 -21.98 -0.04
N LEU A 288 -5.96 -21.16 -1.10
CA LEU A 288 -6.61 -19.85 -0.98
C LEU A 288 -8.12 -19.98 -0.71
N ASP A 289 -8.80 -20.91 -1.39
CA ASP A 289 -10.22 -21.21 -1.21
C ASP A 289 -10.47 -21.77 0.19
N HIS A 290 -9.62 -22.70 0.64
CA HIS A 290 -9.69 -23.22 2.01
C HIS A 290 -9.49 -22.13 3.06
N ALA A 291 -8.58 -21.19 2.84
CA ALA A 291 -8.41 -20.03 3.71
C ALA A 291 -9.66 -19.14 3.74
N LEU A 292 -10.32 -18.93 2.60
CA LEU A 292 -11.58 -18.19 2.52
C LEU A 292 -12.72 -18.92 3.23
N ASP A 293 -12.79 -20.24 3.16
CA ASP A 293 -13.77 -21.05 3.91
C ASP A 293 -13.58 -20.89 5.42
N ILE A 294 -12.34 -20.93 5.93
CA ILE A 294 -12.05 -20.67 7.36
C ILE A 294 -12.53 -19.28 7.76
N ILE A 295 -12.24 -18.25 6.94
CA ILE A 295 -12.67 -16.87 7.22
C ILE A 295 -14.21 -16.79 7.24
N GLU A 296 -14.88 -17.38 6.25
CA GLU A 296 -16.33 -17.40 6.15
C GLU A 296 -16.99 -18.07 7.38
N GLU A 297 -16.48 -19.23 7.79
CA GLU A 297 -16.96 -19.93 8.99
C GLU A 297 -16.77 -19.09 10.25
N CYS A 298 -15.62 -18.43 10.40
CA CYS A 298 -15.33 -17.56 11.54
C CYS A 298 -16.27 -16.34 11.58
N ILE A 299 -16.54 -15.71 10.44
CA ILE A 299 -17.49 -14.61 10.32
C ILE A 299 -18.90 -15.09 10.72
N ALA A 300 -19.35 -16.23 10.19
CA ALA A 300 -20.66 -16.80 10.51
C ALA A 300 -20.83 -17.13 12.00
N VAL A 301 -19.75 -17.52 12.70
CA VAL A 301 -19.77 -17.75 14.15
C VAL A 301 -19.90 -16.43 14.92
N VAL A 302 -19.21 -15.38 14.49
CA VAL A 302 -19.25 -14.06 15.13
C VAL A 302 -20.60 -13.39 14.94
N GLU A 303 -21.24 -13.53 13.77
CA GLU A 303 -22.57 -12.99 13.48
C GLU A 303 -23.71 -13.61 14.31
N ARG A 304 -23.50 -14.81 14.88
CA ARG A 304 -24.52 -15.51 15.70
C ARG A 304 -24.48 -15.15 17.18
N ARG A 305 -23.52 -14.33 17.61
CA ARG A 305 -23.42 -13.83 18.99
C ARG A 305 -24.20 -12.54 19.16
#